data_AF-A0A7S0VRU5-F1
#
_entry.id   AF-A0A7S0VRU5-F1
#
_cell.length_a   1.000
_cell.length_b   1.000
_cell.length_c   1.000
_cell.angle_alpha   90.00
_cell.angle_beta   90.00
_cell.angle_gamma   90.00
#
_symmetry.space_group_name_H-M   'P 1'
#
loop_
_entity.id
_entity.type
_entity.pdbx_description
1 polymer ?
#
loop_
_entity_poly.entity_id
_entity_poly.type
_entity_poly.pdbx_seq_one_letter_code
_entity_poly.pdbx_strand_id
1 'polypeptide(L)'
;HRPQLIIAGGSAYPREIDFKRFREIADEVGALFLVDMAHFAGLVAGGAHPNPLDHAHIATTTTHKTLRGPRGGMILTNDEALAKKINSAIFPGIQGGPLMHVIAAKAVAFGEALQPEFKNYAAQVVANA
;
A
#
# COMPACT_ATOMS: atom_id res chain seq x y z
N HIS A 1 -4.80 25.57 -6.16
CA HIS A 1 -4.75 25.04 -4.78
C HIS A 1 -3.29 24.66 -4.47
N ARG A 2 -2.80 24.76 -3.23
CA ARG A 2 -1.47 24.27 -2.80
C ARG A 2 -1.65 23.17 -1.74
N PRO A 3 -1.91 21.92 -2.16
CA PRO A 3 -2.19 20.85 -1.21
C PRO A 3 -0.92 20.48 -0.42
N GLN A 4 -1.10 20.03 0.82
CA GLN A 4 -0.01 19.44 1.60
C GLN A 4 0.18 17.95 1.29
N LEU A 5 -0.85 17.30 0.76
CA LEU A 5 -0.89 15.88 0.44
C LEU A 5 -1.70 15.65 -0.83
N ILE A 6 -1.16 14.83 -1.73
CA ILE A 6 -1.87 14.29 -2.89
C ILE A 6 -2.02 12.78 -2.67
N ILE A 7 -3.22 12.27 -2.89
CA ILE A 7 -3.54 10.85 -2.74
C ILE A 7 -3.88 10.29 -4.12
N ALA A 8 -3.22 9.20 -4.50
CA ALA A 8 -3.61 8.35 -5.60
C ALA A 8 -4.04 6.97 -5.09
N GLY A 9 -4.85 6.28 -5.87
CA GLY A 9 -5.47 5.01 -5.49
C GLY A 9 -6.87 4.93 -6.09
N GLY A 10 -7.48 3.75 -6.04
CA GLY A 10 -8.81 3.56 -6.64
C GLY A 10 -9.54 2.38 -6.05
N SER A 11 -10.78 2.61 -5.61
CA SER A 11 -11.71 1.54 -5.26
C SER A 11 -12.35 0.91 -6.49
N ALA A 12 -12.51 1.69 -7.56
CA ALA A 12 -13.16 1.31 -8.81
C ALA A 12 -12.49 1.99 -10.01
N TYR A 13 -11.16 1.87 -10.10
CA TYR A 13 -10.39 2.38 -11.24
C TYR A 13 -9.72 1.20 -11.97
N PRO A 14 -10.06 0.94 -13.25
CA PRO A 14 -9.67 -0.30 -13.94
C PRO A 14 -8.34 -0.19 -14.71
N ARG A 15 -7.53 0.82 -14.41
CA ARG A 15 -6.27 1.11 -15.11
C ARG A 15 -5.14 1.34 -14.12
N GLU A 16 -3.92 1.13 -14.57
CA GLU A 16 -2.74 1.51 -13.81
C GLU A 16 -2.68 3.02 -13.65
N ILE A 17 -2.19 3.45 -12.49
CA ILE A 17 -2.00 4.87 -12.18
C ILE A 17 -0.55 5.23 -12.46
N ASP A 18 -0.31 6.32 -13.19
CA ASP A 18 1.04 6.84 -13.44
C ASP A 18 1.61 7.51 -12.17
N PHE A 19 2.18 6.70 -11.29
CA PHE A 19 2.75 7.17 -10.03
C PHE A 19 3.90 8.16 -10.22
N LYS A 20 4.68 8.03 -11.30
CA LYS A 20 5.75 8.96 -11.62
C LYS A 20 5.16 10.35 -11.90
N ARG A 21 4.12 10.43 -12.73
CA ARG A 21 3.48 11.71 -13.04
C ARG A 21 2.87 12.37 -11.79
N PHE A 22 2.23 11.58 -10.93
CA PHE A 22 1.74 12.10 -9.65
C PHE A 22 2.85 12.62 -8.76
N ARG A 23 4.00 11.92 -8.73
CA ARG A 23 5.16 12.35 -7.96
C ARG A 23 5.74 13.67 -8.47
N GLU A 24 5.89 13.84 -9.78
CA GLU A 24 6.33 15.10 -10.39
C GLU A 24 5.45 16.28 -9.98
N ILE A 25 4.13 16.09 -9.99
CA ILE A 25 3.16 17.12 -9.60
C ILE A 25 3.27 17.42 -8.10
N ALA A 26 3.43 16.40 -7.27
CA ALA A 26 3.59 16.57 -5.82
C ALA A 26 4.84 17.39 -5.50
N ASP A 27 5.95 17.14 -6.19
CA ASP A 27 7.19 17.88 -6.04
C ASP A 27 7.06 19.34 -6.49
N GLU A 28 6.38 19.59 -7.62
CA GLU A 28 6.14 20.93 -8.15
C GLU A 28 5.42 21.84 -7.13
N VAL A 29 4.47 21.28 -6.37
CA VAL A 29 3.66 22.04 -5.41
C VAL A 29 4.12 21.88 -3.95
N GLY A 30 5.17 21.10 -3.68
CA GLY A 30 5.68 20.83 -2.34
C GLY A 30 4.76 19.97 -1.47
N ALA A 31 4.00 19.06 -2.08
CA ALA A 31 3.10 18.13 -1.38
C ALA A 31 3.76 16.78 -1.10
N LEU A 32 3.31 16.10 -0.04
CA LEU A 32 3.52 14.66 0.09
C LEU A 32 2.69 13.91 -0.94
N PHE A 33 3.16 12.73 -1.35
CA PHE A 33 2.47 11.84 -2.27
C PHE A 33 2.20 10.50 -1.58
N LEU A 34 0.92 10.17 -1.42
CA LEU A 34 0.46 8.91 -0.84
C LEU A 34 -0.25 8.08 -1.90
N VAL A 35 0.05 6.79 -1.94
CA VAL A 35 -0.72 5.82 -2.73
C VAL A 35 -1.49 4.87 -1.82
N ASP A 36 -2.82 4.86 -1.91
CA ASP A 36 -3.64 3.81 -1.32
C ASP A 36 -3.79 2.65 -2.32
N MET A 37 -3.04 1.58 -2.06
CA MET A 37 -3.04 0.38 -2.89
C MET A 37 -3.96 -0.73 -2.38
N ALA A 38 -4.96 -0.42 -1.55
CA ALA A 38 -5.81 -1.42 -0.91
C ALA A 38 -6.42 -2.47 -1.85
N HIS A 39 -6.77 -2.10 -3.09
CA HIS A 39 -7.37 -3.01 -4.07
C HIS A 39 -6.35 -3.79 -4.91
N PHE A 40 -5.11 -3.30 -5.06
CA PHE A 40 -4.11 -3.90 -5.94
C PHE A 40 -2.82 -4.35 -5.22
N ALA A 41 -2.76 -4.28 -3.89
CA ALA A 41 -1.57 -4.65 -3.12
C ALA A 41 -1.08 -6.09 -3.34
N GLY A 42 -1.99 -7.06 -3.56
CA GLY A 42 -1.59 -8.42 -3.92
C GLY A 42 -0.99 -8.51 -5.32
N LEU A 43 -1.46 -7.68 -6.26
CA LEU A 43 -0.88 -7.61 -7.60
C LEU A 43 0.52 -6.99 -7.56
N VAL A 44 0.75 -5.99 -6.69
CA VAL A 44 2.09 -5.43 -6.43
C VAL A 44 2.99 -6.50 -5.83
N ALA A 45 2.56 -7.19 -4.78
CA ALA A 45 3.34 -8.25 -4.14
C ALA A 45 3.68 -9.40 -5.09
N GLY A 46 2.75 -9.76 -5.98
CA GLY A 46 2.97 -10.75 -7.03
C GLY A 46 3.70 -10.25 -8.27
N GLY A 47 4.08 -8.96 -8.35
CA GLY A 47 4.79 -8.37 -9.48
C GLY A 47 3.95 -8.18 -10.75
N ALA A 48 2.63 -8.20 -10.65
CA ALA A 48 1.68 -8.02 -11.75
C ALA A 48 1.11 -6.59 -11.84
N HIS A 49 1.58 -5.66 -11.00
CA HIS A 49 1.21 -4.25 -11.01
C HIS A 49 2.42 -3.41 -10.57
N PRO A 50 2.63 -2.18 -11.11
CA PRO A 50 3.71 -1.29 -10.69
C PRO A 50 3.78 -1.08 -9.17
N ASN A 51 5.00 -1.02 -8.63
CA ASN A 51 5.24 -0.78 -7.20
C ASN A 51 5.10 0.71 -6.87
N PRO A 52 4.15 1.12 -6.01
CA PRO A 52 3.98 2.53 -5.68
C PRO A 52 5.15 3.11 -4.87
N LEU A 53 5.90 2.28 -4.13
CA LEU A 53 7.03 2.77 -3.30
C LEU A 53 8.24 3.24 -4.11
N ASP A 54 8.26 3.01 -5.43
CA ASP A 54 9.28 3.55 -6.33
C ASP A 54 9.13 5.08 -6.52
N HIS A 55 7.94 5.62 -6.21
CA HIS A 55 7.61 7.04 -6.43
C HIS A 55 6.91 7.70 -5.22
N ALA A 56 6.05 6.98 -4.52
CA ALA A 56 5.27 7.50 -3.41
C ALA A 56 6.13 7.72 -2.16
N HIS A 57 5.84 8.78 -1.42
CA HIS A 57 6.43 9.00 -0.10
C HIS A 57 5.84 7.99 0.92
N ILE A 58 4.56 7.66 0.76
CA ILE A 58 3.80 6.79 1.65
C ILE A 58 2.94 5.86 0.80
N ALA A 59 2.85 4.59 1.16
CA ALA A 59 1.84 3.69 0.63
C ALA A 59 0.97 3.13 1.76
N THR A 60 -0.34 3.19 1.61
CA THR A 60 -1.29 2.55 2.53
C THR A 60 -1.97 1.37 1.85
N THR A 61 -2.38 0.39 2.63
CA THR A 61 -3.14 -0.74 2.07
C THR A 61 -3.99 -1.46 3.11
N THR A 62 -4.98 -2.19 2.62
CA THR A 62 -5.67 -3.24 3.36
C THR A 62 -5.03 -4.60 3.12
N THR A 63 -5.04 -5.48 4.12
CA THR A 63 -4.40 -6.80 4.00
C THR A 63 -5.30 -7.92 3.45
N HIS A 64 -6.59 -7.68 3.21
CA HIS A 64 -7.60 -8.74 2.96
C HIS A 64 -8.15 -8.82 1.53
N LYS A 65 -7.78 -7.91 0.64
CA LYS A 65 -8.28 -7.92 -0.74
C LYS A 65 -7.42 -8.83 -1.60
N THR A 66 -6.75 -8.29 -2.63
CA THR A 66 -5.84 -9.05 -3.49
C THR A 66 -4.67 -9.67 -2.73
N LEU A 67 -4.32 -9.14 -1.54
CA LEU A 67 -3.28 -9.68 -0.66
C LEU A 67 -3.75 -10.90 0.17
N ARG A 68 -5.04 -11.25 0.14
CA ARG A 68 -5.64 -12.48 0.71
C ARG A 68 -5.43 -12.77 2.20
N GLY A 69 -4.99 -11.78 2.97
CA GLY A 69 -4.80 -11.91 4.41
C GLY A 69 -6.02 -11.54 5.26
N PRO A 70 -5.84 -11.35 6.58
CA PRO A 70 -6.92 -10.97 7.49
C PRO A 70 -7.34 -9.51 7.28
N ARG A 71 -8.52 -9.12 7.79
CA ARG A 71 -8.93 -7.71 7.83
C ARG A 71 -7.97 -6.90 8.72
N GLY A 72 -7.37 -5.88 8.13
CA GLY A 72 -6.41 -4.98 8.76
C GLY A 72 -5.79 -4.06 7.72
N GLY A 73 -4.90 -3.17 8.17
CA GLY A 73 -4.16 -2.26 7.30
C GLY A 73 -2.65 -2.26 7.55
N MET A 74 -1.93 -1.63 6.63
CA MET A 74 -0.50 -1.30 6.72
C MET A 74 -0.25 0.11 6.21
N ILE A 75 0.77 0.76 6.76
CA ILE A 75 1.33 2.03 6.29
C ILE A 75 2.82 1.78 6.05
N LEU A 76 3.28 2.04 4.83
CA LEU A 76 4.63 1.78 4.36
C LEU A 76 5.28 3.10 3.92
N THR A 77 6.57 3.26 4.21
CA THR A 77 7.39 4.37 3.73
C THR A 77 8.86 3.96 3.77
N ASN A 78 9.66 4.50 2.85
CA ASN A 78 11.12 4.34 2.85
C ASN A 78 11.84 5.49 3.59
N ASP A 79 11.08 6.44 4.17
CA ASP A 79 11.61 7.61 4.89
C ASP A 79 11.46 7.41 6.41
N GLU A 80 12.59 7.36 7.13
CA GLU A 80 12.61 7.17 8.58
C GLU A 80 11.94 8.30 9.37
N ALA A 81 12.04 9.55 8.89
CA ALA A 81 11.41 10.69 9.53
C ALA A 81 9.89 10.63 9.39
N LEU A 82 9.38 10.18 8.23
CA LEU A 82 7.96 9.87 8.05
C LEU A 82 7.55 8.68 8.92
N ALA A 83 8.33 7.61 8.94
CA ALA A 83 8.04 6.42 9.75
C ALA A 83 7.88 6.77 11.24
N LYS A 84 8.77 7.61 11.79
CA LYS A 84 8.67 8.09 13.18
C LYS A 84 7.37 8.86 13.43
N LYS A 85 7.01 9.79 12.54
CA LYS A 85 5.76 10.57 12.64
C LYS A 85 4.52 9.69 12.56
N ILE A 86 4.51 8.74 11.61
CA ILE A 86 3.41 7.79 11.41
C ILE A 86 3.25 6.90 12.65
N ASN A 87 4.34 6.33 13.17
CA ASN A 87 4.30 5.47 14.36
C ASN A 87 3.70 6.22 15.56
N SER A 88 4.15 7.45 15.84
CA SER A 88 3.60 8.28 16.92
C SER A 88 2.13 8.65 16.70
N ALA A 89 1.71 8.86 15.44
CA ALA A 89 0.32 9.12 15.11
C ALA A 89 -0.58 7.89 15.34
N ILE A 90 -0.09 6.67 15.07
CA ILE A 90 -0.83 5.43 15.35
C ILE A 90 -0.91 5.19 16.86
N PHE A 91 0.23 5.15 17.54
CA PHE A 91 0.30 4.99 18.99
C PHE A 91 1.33 5.98 19.57
N PRO A 92 0.96 6.81 20.56
CA PRO A 92 -0.29 6.79 21.33
C PRO A 92 -1.44 7.60 20.70
N GLY A 93 -1.32 8.05 19.44
CA GLY A 93 -2.26 9.01 18.83
C GLY A 93 -3.70 8.51 18.66
N ILE A 94 -3.94 7.55 17.74
CA ILE A 94 -5.32 7.16 17.36
C ILE A 94 -5.70 5.71 17.73
N GLN A 95 -4.75 4.89 18.15
CA GLN A 95 -4.97 3.52 18.58
C GLN A 95 -4.36 3.26 19.97
N GLY A 96 -4.93 2.28 20.68
CA GLY A 96 -4.40 1.75 21.94
C GLY A 96 -3.57 0.47 21.71
N GLY A 97 -3.91 -0.60 22.42
CA GLY A 97 -3.21 -1.89 22.30
C GLY A 97 -3.38 -2.53 20.91
N PRO A 98 -2.31 -3.10 20.32
CA PRO A 98 -2.38 -3.74 19.01
C PRO A 98 -3.14 -5.06 19.04
N LEU A 99 -3.82 -5.39 17.93
CA LEU A 99 -4.50 -6.67 17.76
C LEU A 99 -3.49 -7.75 17.33
N MET A 100 -2.77 -8.33 18.30
CA MET A 100 -1.68 -9.28 18.02
C MET A 100 -2.12 -10.53 17.24
N HIS A 101 -3.36 -11.01 17.44
CA HIS A 101 -3.93 -12.12 16.66
C HIS A 101 -4.08 -11.76 15.17
N VAL A 102 -4.45 -10.51 14.86
CA VAL A 102 -4.49 -10.02 13.47
C VAL A 102 -3.08 -9.84 12.91
N ILE A 103 -2.13 -9.35 13.70
CA ILE A 103 -0.73 -9.20 13.28
C ILE A 103 -0.12 -10.57 12.95
N ALA A 104 -0.36 -11.59 13.76
CA ALA A 104 0.06 -12.97 13.48
C ALA A 104 -0.54 -13.50 12.16
N ALA A 105 -1.85 -13.31 11.96
CA ALA A 105 -2.51 -13.71 10.71
C ALA A 105 -1.99 -12.95 9.47
N LYS A 106 -1.58 -11.68 9.61
CA LYS A 106 -0.92 -10.94 8.53
C LYS A 106 0.43 -11.56 8.18
N ALA A 107 1.22 -11.95 9.18
CA ALA A 107 2.52 -12.59 8.95
C ALA A 107 2.38 -13.90 8.17
N VAL A 108 1.36 -14.71 8.47
CA VAL A 108 1.03 -15.92 7.68
C VAL A 108 0.72 -15.55 6.22
N ALA A 109 -0.16 -14.58 5.99
CA ALA A 109 -0.52 -14.14 4.64
C ALA A 109 0.67 -13.58 3.85
N PHE A 110 1.61 -12.89 4.51
CA PHE A 110 2.83 -12.42 3.87
C PHE A 110 3.78 -13.57 3.55
N GLY A 111 3.85 -14.58 4.41
CA GLY A 111 4.55 -15.83 4.12
C GLY A 111 4.02 -16.54 2.87
N GLU A 112 2.69 -16.57 2.70
CA GLU A 112 2.04 -17.06 1.47
C GLU A 112 2.36 -16.18 0.25
N ALA A 113 2.33 -14.85 0.42
CA ALA A 113 2.60 -13.91 -0.67
C ALA A 113 4.06 -13.96 -1.18
N LEU A 114 4.99 -14.43 -0.34
CA LEU A 114 6.38 -14.65 -0.70
C LEU A 114 6.63 -15.97 -1.47
N GLN A 115 5.64 -16.87 -1.52
CA GLN A 115 5.80 -18.12 -2.25
C GLN A 115 5.74 -17.89 -3.77
N PRO A 116 6.51 -18.62 -4.59
CA PRO A 116 6.50 -18.48 -6.04
C PRO A 116 5.11 -18.62 -6.68
N GLU A 117 4.24 -19.45 -6.10
CA GLU A 117 2.87 -19.68 -6.56
C GLU A 117 2.01 -18.41 -6.46
N PHE A 118 2.34 -17.49 -5.56
CA PHE A 118 1.59 -16.23 -5.42
C PHE A 118 1.76 -15.32 -6.64
N LYS A 119 2.95 -15.32 -7.25
CA LYS A 119 3.20 -14.61 -8.53
C LYS A 119 2.32 -15.16 -9.65
N ASN A 120 2.22 -16.48 -9.76
CA ASN A 120 1.36 -17.14 -10.74
C ASN A 120 -0.13 -16.81 -10.47
N TYR A 121 -0.53 -16.83 -9.21
CA TYR A 121 -1.87 -16.41 -8.79
C TYR A 121 -2.17 -14.96 -9.22
N ALA A 122 -1.27 -14.01 -8.95
CA ALA A 122 -1.46 -12.61 -9.31
C ALA A 122 -1.57 -12.41 -10.84
N ALA A 123 -0.72 -13.09 -11.61
CA ALA A 123 -0.80 -13.05 -13.08
C ALA A 123 -2.14 -13.60 -13.59
N GLN A 124 -2.63 -14.69 -13.00
CA GLN A 124 -3.93 -15.28 -13.37
C GLN A 124 -5.11 -14.36 -13.02
N VAL A 125 -5.03 -13.62 -11.91
CA VAL A 125 -6.05 -12.61 -11.55
C VAL A 125 -6.17 -11.54 -12.64
N VAL A 126 -5.04 -11.05 -13.16
CA VAL A 126 -5.03 -10.07 -14.25
C VAL A 126 -5.57 -10.67 -15.54
N ALA A 127 -5.19 -11.91 -15.88
CA ALA A 127 -5.66 -12.58 -17.10
C ALA A 127 -7.17 -12.89 -17.11
N ASN A 128 -7.77 -13.03 -15.93
CA ASN A 128 -9.21 -13.31 -15.79
C ASN A 128 -10.09 -12.04 -15.80
N ALA A 129 -9.50 -10.85 -15.69
CA ALA A 129 -10.22 -9.57 -15.57
C ALA A 129 -10.47 -8.92 -16.94
#